data_AF-A0A7J4ETU5-F1
#
_entry.id   AF-A0A7J4ETU5-F1
#
_cell.length_a   1.000
_cell.length_b   1.000
_cell.length_c   1.000
_cell.angle_alpha   90.00
_cell.angle_beta   90.00
_cell.angle_gamma   90.00
#
_symmetry.space_group_name_H-M   'P 1'
#
loop_
_entity.id
_entity.type
_entity.pdbx_description
1 polymer ?
#
loop_
_entity_poly.entity_id
_entity_poly.type
_entity_poly.pdbx_seq_one_letter_code
_entity_poly.pdbx_strand_id
1 'polypeptide(L)'
;MNPRLYELCWQVETDAHSFCYCEHKIFRSDEEAREYGKKREIELNNGLPAEERAQDGFCYKYLSAHEVKDIDGFAIELKTLKGLGR
;
A
#
# COMPACT_ATOMS: atom_id res chain seq x y z
N MET A 1 -13.82 11.84 -10.61
CA MET A 1 -13.71 10.56 -9.89
C MET A 1 -13.67 10.84 -8.40
N ASN A 2 -14.42 10.09 -7.60
CA ASN A 2 -14.43 10.26 -6.15
C ASN A 2 -13.24 9.50 -5.55
N PRO A 3 -12.40 10.16 -4.73
CA PRO A 3 -11.32 9.49 -4.05
C PRO A 3 -11.88 8.42 -3.09
N ARG A 4 -11.16 7.32 -2.94
CA ARG A 4 -11.50 6.20 -2.07
C ARG A 4 -10.28 5.77 -1.29
N LEU A 5 -10.51 5.22 -0.09
CA LEU A 5 -9.46 4.69 0.74
C LEU A 5 -9.15 3.26 0.31
N TYR A 6 -7.88 2.93 0.21
CA TYR A 6 -7.39 1.61 -0.12
C TYR A 6 -6.46 1.13 0.97
N GLU A 7 -6.54 -0.17 1.26
CA GLU A 7 -5.48 -0.90 1.91
C GLU A 7 -4.60 -1.52 0.82
N LEU A 8 -3.30 -1.23 0.87
CA LEU A 8 -2.28 -1.89 0.09
C LEU A 8 -1.54 -2.88 0.96
N CYS A 9 -1.24 -4.06 0.42
CA CYS A 9 -0.58 -5.13 1.14
C CYS A 9 0.64 -5.64 0.38
N TRP A 10 1.74 -5.80 1.09
CA TRP A 10 2.96 -6.47 0.64
C TRP A 10 3.28 -7.60 1.59
N GLN A 11 3.73 -8.72 1.04
CA GLN A 11 4.38 -9.76 1.80
C GLN A 11 5.82 -9.34 2.07
N VAL A 12 6.23 -9.40 3.33
CA VAL A 12 7.63 -9.34 3.72
C VAL A 12 8.09 -10.77 3.92
N GLU A 13 9.11 -11.16 3.19
CA GLU A 13 9.76 -12.46 3.36
C GLU A 13 11.14 -12.24 3.94
N THR A 14 11.45 -12.99 5.00
CA THR A 14 12.78 -13.10 5.61
C THR A 14 13.26 -14.53 5.42
N ASP A 15 14.47 -14.83 5.87
CA ASP A 15 15.01 -16.20 5.89
C ASP A 15 14.20 -17.17 6.77
N ALA A 16 13.57 -16.69 7.84
CA ALA A 16 12.86 -17.51 8.82
C ALA A 16 11.33 -17.34 8.84
N HIS A 17 10.83 -16.19 8.39
CA HIS A 17 9.43 -15.79 8.57
C HIS A 17 8.88 -15.05 7.36
N SER A 18 7.55 -15.10 7.22
CA SER A 18 6.79 -14.21 6.34
C SER A 18 5.67 -13.52 7.12
N PHE A 19 5.45 -12.24 6.82
CA PHE A 19 4.39 -11.44 7.41
C PHE A 19 3.89 -10.39 6.43
N CYS A 20 2.73 -9.80 6.69
CA CYS A 20 2.16 -8.76 5.85
C CYS A 20 2.56 -7.37 6.37
N TYR A 21 2.97 -6.51 5.46
CA TYR A 21 3.08 -5.07 5.65
C TYR A 21 1.92 -4.41 4.90
N CYS A 22 1.12 -3.61 5.61
CA CYS A 22 -0.02 -2.91 5.02
C CYS A 22 0.12 -1.39 5.12
N GLU A 23 -0.30 -0.67 4.08
CA GLU A 23 -0.44 0.80 4.08
C GLU A 23 -1.88 1.18 3.72
N HIS A 24 -2.42 2.20 4.40
CA HIS A 24 -3.71 2.79 4.05
C HIS A 24 -3.51 4.11 3.30
N LYS A 25 -4.08 4.25 2.09
CA LYS A 25 -3.89 5.44 1.26
C LYS A 25 -5.08 5.74 0.36
N ILE A 26 -5.26 7.02 0.03
CA ILE A 26 -6.40 7.49 -0.77
C ILE A 26 -5.99 7.57 -2.24
N PHE A 27 -6.79 6.98 -3.13
CA PHE A 27 -6.60 7.02 -4.59
C PHE A 27 -7.89 7.35 -5.33
N ARG A 28 -7.76 7.76 -6.60
CA ARG A 28 -8.90 8.09 -7.47
C ARG A 28 -9.43 6.88 -8.23
N SER A 29 -8.65 5.80 -8.32
CA SER A 29 -9.02 4.55 -9.00
C SER A 29 -8.26 3.34 -8.46
N ASP A 30 -8.78 2.14 -8.72
CA ASP A 30 -8.12 0.86 -8.43
C ASP A 30 -6.77 0.74 -9.16
N GLU A 31 -6.71 1.25 -10.39
CA GLU A 31 -5.51 1.22 -11.23
C GLU A 31 -4.39 2.06 -10.61
N GLU A 32 -4.69 3.29 -10.18
CA GLU A 32 -3.73 4.17 -9.52
C GLU A 32 -3.20 3.53 -8.21
N ALA A 33 -4.07 2.89 -7.44
CA ALA A 33 -3.68 2.18 -6.22
C ALA A 33 -2.73 1.01 -6.52
N ARG A 34 -2.99 0.23 -7.57
CA ARG A 34 -2.15 -0.90 -7.98
C ARG A 34 -0.81 -0.45 -8.56
N GLU A 35 -0.79 0.61 -9.36
CA GLU A 35 0.44 1.19 -9.88
C GLU A 35 1.33 1.74 -8.76
N TYR A 36 0.72 2.43 -7.79
CA TYR A 36 1.43 2.85 -6.58
C TYR A 36 1.99 1.65 -5.82
N GLY A 37 1.20 0.58 -5.65
CA GLY A 37 1.60 -0.65 -4.99
C GLY A 37 2.89 -1.25 -5.56
N LYS A 38 2.94 -1.40 -6.89
CA LYS A 38 4.11 -1.89 -7.64
C LYS A 38 5.31 -0.94 -7.56
N LYS A 39 5.08 0.37 -7.71
CA LYS A 39 6.16 1.36 -7.59
C LYS A 39 6.77 1.34 -6.19
N ARG A 40 5.93 1.26 -5.16
CA ARG A 40 6.34 1.24 -3.75
C ARG A 40 7.10 -0.04 -3.38
N GLU A 41 6.78 -1.18 -3.98
CA GLU A 41 7.59 -2.41 -3.85
C GLU A 41 9.05 -2.18 -4.25
N ILE A 42 9.29 -1.51 -5.39
CA ILE A 42 10.64 -1.17 -5.85
C ILE A 42 11.33 -0.25 -4.84
N GLU A 43 10.63 0.76 -4.32
CA GLU A 43 11.16 1.66 -3.28
C GLU A 43 11.53 0.91 -2.00
N LEU A 44 10.65 0.01 -1.52
CA LEU A 44 10.86 -0.78 -0.31
C LEU A 44 12.02 -1.78 -0.44
N ASN A 45 12.28 -2.26 -1.66
CA ASN A 45 13.43 -3.12 -1.98
C ASN A 45 14.69 -2.34 -2.37
N ASN A 46 14.78 -1.03 -2.08
CA ASN A 46 15.94 -0.17 -2.41
C ASN A 46 16.28 -0.15 -3.91
N GLY A 47 15.28 -0.30 -4.78
CA GLY A 47 15.46 -0.35 -6.24
C GLY A 47 15.94 -1.69 -6.78
N LEU A 48 16.14 -2.69 -5.93
CA LEU A 48 16.58 -4.03 -6.31
C LEU A 48 15.39 -4.97 -6.55
N PRO A 49 15.53 -5.99 -7.41
CA PRO A 49 14.61 -7.12 -7.44
C PRO A 49 14.50 -7.80 -6.08
N ALA A 50 13.36 -8.42 -5.80
CA ALA A 50 13.12 -9.08 -4.52
C ALA A 50 14.13 -10.19 -4.23
N GLU A 51 14.59 -10.90 -5.26
CA GLU A 51 15.57 -12.00 -5.15
C GLU A 51 16.95 -11.49 -4.75
N GLU A 52 17.35 -10.32 -5.24
CA GLU A 52 18.61 -9.66 -4.85
C GLU A 52 18.50 -9.11 -3.43
N ARG A 53 17.37 -8.46 -3.11
CA ARG A 53 17.14 -7.88 -1.79
C ARG A 53 17.04 -8.95 -0.69
N ALA A 54 16.50 -10.14 -1.00
CA ALA A 54 16.43 -11.27 -0.06
C ALA A 54 17.82 -11.70 0.46
N GLN A 55 18.90 -11.44 -0.29
CA GLN A 55 20.27 -11.72 0.17
C GLN A 55 20.68 -10.84 1.37
N ASP A 56 20.02 -9.70 1.55
CA ASP A 56 20.22 -8.80 2.69
C ASP A 56 19.30 -9.14 3.89
N GLY A 57 18.65 -10.31 3.86
CA GLY A 57 17.88 -10.88 4.96
C GLY A 57 16.38 -10.59 4.94
N PHE A 58 15.88 -9.76 4.01
CA PHE A 58 14.45 -9.58 3.79
C PHE A 58 14.11 -8.96 2.44
N CYS A 59 12.96 -9.26 1.87
CA CYS A 59 12.41 -8.60 0.68
C CYS A 59 10.91 -8.31 0.81
N TYR A 60 10.41 -7.40 -0.03
CA TYR A 60 8.99 -7.05 -0.13
C TYR A 60 8.43 -7.54 -1.46
N LYS A 61 7.21 -8.07 -1.43
CA LYS A 61 6.45 -8.47 -2.61
C LYS A 61 5.04 -7.93 -2.55
N TYR A 62 4.65 -7.12 -3.52
CA TYR A 62 3.33 -6.55 -3.65
C TYR A 62 2.29 -7.65 -3.88
N LEU A 63 1.27 -7.68 -3.02
CA LEU A 63 0.19 -8.65 -3.11
C LEU A 63 -1.06 -8.02 -3.73
N SER A 64 -1.52 -6.92 -3.15
CA SER A 64 -2.84 -6.37 -3.50
C SER A 64 -3.03 -4.92 -3.10
N ALA A 65 -4.00 -4.29 -3.75
CA ALA A 65 -4.65 -3.08 -3.29
C ALA A 65 -6.15 -3.30 -3.41
N HIS A 66 -6.90 -2.99 -2.36
CA HIS A 66 -8.36 -3.08 -2.36
C HIS A 66 -8.99 -1.92 -1.61
N GLU A 67 -10.15 -1.49 -2.09
CA GLU A 67 -10.92 -0.43 -1.45
C GLU A 67 -11.40 -0.90 -0.07
N VAL A 68 -11.21 -0.07 0.95
CA VAL A 68 -11.70 -0.30 2.30
C VAL A 68 -12.60 0.84 2.75
N LYS A 69 -13.63 0.49 3.53
CA LYS A 69 -14.62 1.44 4.08
C LYS A 69 -14.61 1.49 5.60
N ASP A 70 -13.84 0.59 6.21
CA ASP A 70 -13.74 0.37 7.64
C ASP A 70 -12.27 0.06 7.97
N ILE A 71 -11.78 0.61 9.09
CA ILE A 71 -10.50 0.24 9.69
C ILE A 71 -10.75 -0.05 11.18
N ASP A 72 -10.33 -1.21 11.65
CA ASP A 72 -10.44 -1.64 13.05
C ASP A 72 -11.87 -1.52 13.64
N GLY A 73 -12.90 -1.74 12.80
CA GLY A 73 -14.30 -1.63 13.21
C GLY A 73 -14.84 -0.19 13.23
N PHE A 74 -14.07 0.77 12.71
CA PHE A 74 -14.50 2.14 12.51
C PHE A 74 -14.73 2.45 11.03
N ALA A 75 -15.98 2.81 10.70
CA ALA A 75 -16.33 3.32 9.39
C ALA A 75 -15.55 4.60 9.07
N ILE A 76 -14.91 4.64 7.90
CA ILE A 76 -14.11 5.79 7.47
C ILE A 76 -14.88 6.60 6.43
N GLU A 77 -15.11 7.87 6.75
CA GLU A 77 -15.71 8.83 5.82
C GLU A 77 -14.68 9.84 5.32
N LEU A 78 -14.44 9.85 4.01
CA LEU A 78 -13.58 10.83 3.36
C LEU A 78 -14.32 12.17 3.21
N LYS A 79 -13.87 13.19 3.94
CA LYS A 79 -14.42 14.55 3.84
C LYS A 79 -13.63 15.40 2.87
N THR A 80 -14.30 15.98 1.89
CA THR A 80 -13.72 17.04 1.06
C THR A 80 -13.64 18.31 1.88
N LEU A 81 -12.44 18.84 2.13
CA LEU A 81 -12.27 20.18 2.69
C LEU A 81 -12.74 21.22 1.67
N LYS A 82 -14.01 21.60 1.73
CA LYS A 82 -14.50 22.80 1.04
C LYS A 82 -14.18 24.01 1.92
N GLY A 83 -13.20 24.82 1.49
CA GLY A 83 -13.02 26.19 1.96
C GLY A 83 -12.43 26.35 3.36
N LEU A 84 -11.10 26.22 3.48
CA LEU A 84 -10.36 27.20 4.29
C LEU A 84 -10.19 28.42 3.39
N GLY A 85 -11.13 29.36 3.51
CA GLY A 85 -11.15 30.61 2.77
C GLY A 85 -9.80 31.32 2.87
N ARG A 86 -9.31 31.76 1.72
CA ARG A 86 -8.51 32.98 1.63
C ARG A 86 -9.46 34.12 1.30
#